data_AF-A0A7C9LKH2-F1
#
_entry.id   AF-A0A7C9LKH2-F1
#
_cell.length_a   1.000
_cell.length_b   1.000
_cell.length_c   1.000
_cell.angle_alpha   90.00
_cell.angle_beta   90.00
_cell.angle_gamma   90.00
#
_symmetry.space_group_name_H-M   'P 1'
#
loop_
_entity.id
_entity.type
_entity.pdbx_description
1 polymer ?
#
loop_
_entity_poly.entity_id
_entity_poly.type
_entity_poly.pdbx_seq_one_letter_code
_entity_poly.pdbx_strand_id
1 'polypeptide(L)' 'MGQTVSREELRQRVWRGYQAVTSRTIDTHVSRVRTKLGLVPSAGFELASVYGVGYRLQKLA' A
#
# COMPACT_ATOMS: atom_id res chain seq x y z
N MET A 1 -2.79 -6.29 13.52
CA MET A 1 -3.07 -5.09 12.68
C MET A 1 -1.74 -4.58 12.14
N GLY A 2 -1.68 -4.14 10.89
CA GLY A 2 -0.43 -3.64 10.28
C GLY A 2 -0.11 -2.19 10.67
N GLN A 3 1.16 -1.82 10.55
CA GLN A 3 1.62 -0.43 10.70
C GLN A 3 1.38 0.37 9.41
N THR A 4 1.23 1.69 9.54
CA THR A 4 1.16 2.57 8.37
C THR A 4 2.56 2.71 7.76
N VAL A 5 2.68 2.38 6.49
CA VAL A 5 3.91 2.50 5.71
C VAL A 5 3.77 3.70 4.78
N SER A 6 4.72 4.64 4.85
CA SER A 6 4.69 5.82 3.98
C SER A 6 5.03 5.47 2.54
N ARG A 7 4.66 6.33 1.58
CA ARG A 7 5.06 6.15 0.17
C ARG A 7 6.58 6.11 0.01
N GLU A 8 7.29 6.97 0.73
CA GLU A 8 8.76 6.99 0.74
C GLU A 8 9.32 5.67 1.30
N GLU A 9 8.77 5.17 2.42
CA GLU A 9 9.22 3.90 2.98
C GLU A 9 8.96 2.71 2.03
N LEU A 10 7.80 2.67 1.36
CA LEU A 10 7.52 1.67 0.32
C LEU A 10 8.53 1.76 -0.82
N ARG A 11 8.85 2.98 -1.28
CA ARG A 11 9.83 3.22 -2.32
C ARG A 11 11.21 2.69 -1.93
N GLN A 12 11.65 3.00 -0.72
CA GLN A 12 12.94 2.56 -0.18
C GLN A 12 13.02 1.03 -0.05
N ARG A 13 11.97 0.39 0.48
CA ARG A 13 12.00 -1.05 0.77
C ARG A 13 11.76 -1.93 -0.46
N VAL A 14 10.84 -1.54 -1.35
CA VAL A 14 10.44 -2.37 -2.51
C VAL A 14 11.26 -2.02 -3.76
N TRP A 15 11.58 -0.75 -3.97
CA TRP A 15 12.34 -0.28 -5.14
C TRP A 15 13.76 0.17 -4.80
N ARG A 16 14.26 -0.12 -3.59
CA ARG A 16 15.64 0.17 -3.16
C ARG A 16 16.04 1.64 -3.36
N GLY A 17 15.09 2.55 -3.17
CA GLY A 17 15.34 3.98 -3.28
C GLY A 17 15.52 4.50 -4.71
N TYR A 18 15.10 3.74 -5.74
CA TYR A 18 15.11 4.22 -7.12
C TYR A 18 14.26 5.49 -7.25
N GLN A 19 14.91 6.62 -7.53
CA GLN A 19 14.33 7.97 -7.50
C GLN A 19 13.28 8.19 -8.60
N ALA A 20 13.36 7.43 -9.70
CA ALA A 20 12.38 7.53 -10.79
C ALA A 20 11.00 6.94 -10.41
N VAL A 21 10.90 6.21 -9.29
CA VAL A 21 9.62 5.68 -8.82
C VAL A 21 8.82 6.79 -8.16
N THR A 22 7.84 7.27 -8.90
CA THR A 22 6.91 8.30 -8.44
C THR A 22 5.84 7.73 -7.50
N SER A 23 5.23 8.58 -6.69
CA SER A 23 4.05 8.22 -5.88
C SER A 23 2.97 7.54 -6.71
N ARG A 24 2.68 8.03 -7.93
CA ARG A 24 1.69 7.43 -8.84
C ARG A 24 2.04 5.98 -9.24
N THR A 25 3.33 5.66 -9.38
CA THR A 25 3.79 4.29 -9.64
C THR A 25 3.49 3.39 -8.44
N ILE A 26 3.74 3.90 -7.23
CA ILE A 26 3.42 3.20 -5.99
C ILE A 26 1.91 2.99 -5.87
N ASP A 27 1.09 4.03 -6.07
CA ASP A 27 -0.39 3.95 -6.06
C ASP A 27 -0.89 2.88 -7.05
N THR A 28 -0.30 2.81 -8.25
CA THR A 28 -0.64 1.80 -9.26
C THR A 28 -0.33 0.38 -8.79
N HIS A 29 0.84 0.17 -8.19
CA HIS A 29 1.23 -1.14 -7.66
C HIS A 29 0.36 -1.55 -6.48
N VAL A 30 0.05 -0.63 -5.56
CA VAL A 30 -0.87 -0.87 -4.45
C VAL A 30 -2.25 -1.28 -4.96
N SER A 31 -2.78 -0.60 -5.98
CA SER A 31 -4.06 -0.97 -6.60
C SER A 31 -4.03 -2.40 -7.15
N ARG A 32 -2.97 -2.78 -7.88
CA ARG A 32 -2.79 -4.14 -8.38
C ARG A 32 -2.70 -5.19 -7.28
N VAL A 33 -1.95 -4.90 -6.20
CA VAL A 33 -1.84 -5.80 -5.04
C VAL A 33 -3.21 -5.98 -4.38
N ARG A 34 -3.98 -4.90 -4.23
CA ARG A 34 -5.32 -4.94 -3.65
C ARG A 34 -6.25 -5.88 -4.42
N THR A 35 -6.27 -5.78 -5.75
CA THR A 35 -7.07 -6.66 -6.60
C THR A 35 -6.56 -8.09 -6.56
N LYS A 36 -5.24 -8.31 -6.70
CA LYS A 36 -4.67 -9.67 -6.77
C LYS A 36 -4.84 -10.48 -5.48
N LEU A 37 -4.78 -9.82 -4.33
CA LEU A 37 -4.87 -10.47 -3.02
C LEU A 37 -6.27 -10.34 -2.41
N GLY A 38 -7.23 -9.72 -3.11
CA GLY A 38 -8.56 -9.49 -2.59
C GLY A 38 -8.55 -8.67 -1.29
N LEU A 39 -7.68 -7.66 -1.16
CA LEU A 39 -7.58 -6.82 0.05
C LEU A 39 -8.69 -5.76 0.07
N VAL A 40 -9.93 -6.24 0.02
CA VAL A 40 -11.16 -5.48 0.06
C VAL A 40 -11.94 -5.83 1.33
N PRO A 41 -12.76 -4.91 1.86
CA PRO A 41 -13.45 -5.12 3.12
C PRO A 41 -14.24 -6.43 3.21
N SER A 42 -14.86 -6.86 2.10
CA SER A 42 -15.65 -8.09 2.02
C SER A 42 -14.83 -9.38 2.20
N ALA A 43 -13.49 -9.32 2.09
CA ALA A 43 -12.59 -10.46 2.26
C ALA A 43 -11.94 -10.52 3.67
N GLY A 44 -12.36 -9.66 4.61
CA GLY A 44 -11.81 -9.62 5.97
C GLY A 44 -10.43 -8.97 6.08
N PHE A 45 -9.86 -8.47 4.97
CA PHE A 45 -8.62 -7.71 4.96
C PHE A 45 -8.72 -6.52 4.01
N GLU A 46 -8.20 -5.37 4.42
CA GLU A 46 -8.23 -4.16 3.62
C GLU A 46 -6.84 -3.51 3.55
N LEU A 47 -6.44 -3.13 2.34
CA LEU A 47 -5.28 -2.26 2.13
C LEU A 47 -5.75 -0.80 2.05
N ALA A 48 -5.86 -0.16 3.22
CA ALA A 48 -6.40 1.18 3.37
C ALA A 48 -5.37 2.26 2.98
N SER A 49 -5.85 3.33 2.35
CA SER A 49 -5.04 4.51 2.03
C SER A 49 -5.18 5.54 3.15
N VAL A 50 -4.07 5.88 3.80
CA VAL A 50 -4.01 6.92 4.84
C VAL A 50 -3.61 8.23 4.15
N TYR A 51 -4.57 9.15 4.01
CA TYR A 51 -4.38 10.40 3.27
C TYR A 51 -3.17 11.19 3.79
N GLY A 52 -2.32 11.67 2.88
CA GLY A 52 -1.09 12.39 3.22
C GLY A 52 0.05 11.53 3.78
N VAL A 53 -0.19 10.26 4.16
CA VAL A 53 0.81 9.41 4.82
C VAL A 53 1.26 8.25 3.93
N GLY A 54 0.35 7.36 3.53
CA GLY A 54 0.70 6.13 2.83
C GLY A 54 -0.39 5.07 2.91
N TYR A 55 -0.03 3.83 3.23
CA TYR A 55 -0.96 2.70 3.25
C TYR A 55 -0.80 1.85 4.50
N ARG A 56 -1.91 1.22 4.90
CA ARG A 56 -1.96 0.34 6.07
C ARG A 56 -2.76 -0.91 5.73
N LEU A 57 -2.21 -2.07 6.09
CA LEU A 57 -2.95 -3.33 6.04
C LEU A 57 -3.79 -3.51 7.31
N GLN A 58 -5.10 -3.61 7.13
CA GLN A 58 -6.07 -3.80 8.20
C GLN A 58 -6.71 -5.17 8.07
N LYS A 59 -6.93 -5.82 9.21
CA LYS A 59 -7.79 -7.01 9.30
C LYS A 59 -9.14 -6.53 9.78
N LEU A 60 -10.20 -6.81 9.03
CA LEU A 60 -11.56 -6.55 9.45
C LEU A 60 -12.09 -7.80 10.15
N ALA A 61 -12.77 -7.60 11.28
CA ALA A 61 -13.36 -8.68 12.08
C ALA A 61 -14.67 -9.14 11.47
#